data_AF-A0A7G1PB20-F1
#
_entry.id   AF-A0A7G1PB20-F1
#
_cell.length_a   1.000
_cell.length_b   1.000
_cell.length_c   1.000
_cell.angle_alpha   90.00
_cell.angle_beta   90.00
_cell.angle_gamma   90.00
#
_symmetry.space_group_name_H-M   'P 1'
#
loop_
_entity.id
_entity.type
_entity.pdbx_description
1 polymer ?
#
loop_
_entity_poly.entity_id
_entity_poly.type
_entity_poly.pdbx_seq_one_letter_code
_entity_poly.pdbx_strand_id
1 'polypeptide(L)'
;MPASGVRAAAIAARLSAVGLPARVEEHAEFTSVEAEVPEELSAESWREALEVVAEANRFGLLATSLGDRTLWAVLRNTALRQTTSQDRAISDRS
;
A
#
# COMPACT_ATOMS: atom_id res chain seq x y z
N MET A 1 6.23 -5.21 -13.56
CA MET A 1 5.60 -4.64 -12.36
C MET A 1 6.67 -4.37 -11.31
N PRO A 2 6.65 -3.21 -10.63
CA PRO A 2 7.52 -2.96 -9.48
C PRO A 2 7.19 -3.93 -8.33
N ALA A 3 8.16 -4.21 -7.45
CA ALA A 3 7.97 -5.11 -6.31
C ALA A 3 6.84 -4.62 -5.36
N SER A 4 6.58 -3.32 -5.31
CA SER A 4 5.44 -2.74 -4.59
C SER A 4 4.09 -3.15 -5.16
N GLY A 5 3.98 -3.30 -6.48
CA GLY A 5 2.74 -3.71 -7.15
C GLY A 5 2.38 -5.17 -6.85
N VAL A 6 3.35 -6.07 -6.77
CA VAL A 6 3.11 -7.48 -6.41
C VAL A 6 2.60 -7.60 -4.96
N ARG A 7 3.20 -6.84 -4.03
CA ARG A 7 2.75 -6.81 -2.63
C ARG A 7 1.37 -6.17 -2.48
N ALA A 8 1.10 -5.09 -3.22
CA ALA A 8 -0.20 -4.43 -3.20
C ALA A 8 -1.31 -5.35 -3.73
N ALA A 9 -1.05 -6.06 -4.84
CA ALA A 9 -1.98 -7.05 -5.37
C ALA A 9 -2.26 -8.20 -4.39
N ALA A 10 -1.23 -8.67 -3.66
CA ALA A 10 -1.40 -9.69 -2.63
C ALA A 10 -2.28 -9.20 -1.46
N ILE A 11 -2.08 -7.95 -1.02
CA ILE A 11 -2.92 -7.30 0.00
C ILE A 11 -4.37 -7.17 -0.50
N ALA A 12 -4.57 -6.68 -1.73
CA ALA A 12 -5.90 -6.53 -2.31
C ALA A 12 -6.64 -7.87 -2.45
N ALA A 13 -5.94 -8.93 -2.85
CA ALA A 13 -6.50 -10.27 -2.94
C ALA A 13 -6.96 -10.81 -1.57
N ARG A 14 -6.16 -10.59 -0.51
CA ARG A 14 -6.51 -10.99 0.86
C ARG A 14 -7.69 -10.19 1.42
N LEU A 15 -7.73 -8.88 1.17
CA LEU A 15 -8.89 -8.05 1.52
C LEU A 15 -10.15 -8.53 0.81
N SER A 16 -10.06 -8.86 -0.48
CA SER A 16 -11.21 -9.35 -1.25
C SER A 16 -11.69 -10.72 -0.75
N ALA A 17 -10.79 -11.58 -0.29
CA ALA A 17 -11.14 -12.88 0.29
C ALA A 17 -11.93 -12.77 1.61
N VAL A 18 -11.71 -11.70 2.39
CA VAL A 18 -12.48 -11.40 3.61
C VAL A 18 -13.74 -10.57 3.35
N GLY A 19 -14.11 -10.38 2.08
CA GLY A 19 -15.32 -9.66 1.68
C GLY A 19 -15.16 -8.14 1.52
N LEU A 20 -13.92 -7.64 1.49
CA LEU A 20 -13.61 -6.22 1.27
C LEU A 20 -13.10 -6.01 -0.15
N PRO A 21 -13.95 -5.59 -1.10
CA PRO A 21 -13.53 -5.39 -2.49
C PRO A 21 -12.44 -4.31 -2.53
N ALA A 22 -11.23 -4.72 -2.90
CA ALA A 22 -10.06 -3.85 -2.88
C ALA A 22 -9.63 -3.49 -4.31
N ARG A 23 -9.30 -2.22 -4.51
CA ARG A 23 -8.73 -1.65 -5.74
C ARG A 23 -7.27 -1.32 -5.48
N VAL A 24 -6.42 -1.59 -6.47
CA VAL A 24 -5.00 -1.24 -6.43
C VAL A 24 -4.77 -0.08 -7.38
N GLU A 25 -4.18 1.00 -6.88
CA GLU A 25 -3.77 2.14 -7.69
C GLU A 25 -2.25 2.29 -7.67
N GLU A 26 -1.66 2.33 -8.86
CA GLU A 26 -0.22 2.52 -9.01
C GLU A 26 0.08 4.01 -9.19
N HIS A 27 0.94 4.56 -8.33
CA HIS A 27 1.49 5.90 -8.45
C HIS A 27 3.01 5.84 -8.71
N ALA A 28 3.58 6.97 -9.13
CA ALA A 28 5.00 7.05 -9.51
C ALA A 28 5.96 6.64 -8.38
N GLU A 29 5.62 6.92 -7.11
CA GLU A 29 6.50 6.67 -5.95
C GLU A 29 5.98 5.59 -4.99
N PHE A 30 4.71 5.18 -5.13
CA PHE A 30 4.06 4.22 -4.24
C PHE A 30 2.88 3.53 -4.93
N THR A 31 2.42 2.44 -4.33
CA THR A 31 1.20 1.75 -4.73
C THR A 31 0.22 1.84 -3.57
N SER A 32 -1.00 2.28 -3.82
CA SER A 32 -2.09 2.31 -2.85
C SER A 32 -3.03 1.13 -3.08
N VAL A 33 -3.62 0.66 -1.99
CA VAL A 33 -4.71 -0.30 -1.99
C VAL A 33 -5.85 0.34 -1.22
N GLU A 34 -7.03 0.39 -1.83
CA GLU A 34 -8.23 1.00 -1.26
C GLU A 34 -9.36 -0.02 -1.26
N ALA A 35 -10.04 -0.16 -0.14
CA ALA A 35 -11.16 -1.08 0.02
C ALA A 35 -12.34 -0.38 0.67
N GLU A 36 -13.49 -0.45 0.01
CA GLU A 36 -14.76 0.03 0.57
C GLU A 36 -15.20 -0.95 1.68
N VAL A 37 -15.40 -0.41 2.88
CA VAL A 37 -15.80 -1.17 4.07
C VAL A 37 -17.32 -1.08 4.20
N PRO A 38 -18.04 -2.21 4.11
CA PRO A 38 -19.48 -2.22 4.24
C PRO A 38 -19.91 -1.78 5.65
N GLU A 39 -21.16 -1.33 5.77
CA GLU A 39 -21.73 -0.96 7.06
C GLU A 39 -21.73 -2.14 8.05
N GLU A 40 -22.06 -3.32 7.54
CA GLU A 40 -22.08 -4.58 8.26
C GLU A 40 -20.84 -5.42 7.90
N LEU A 41 -19.84 -5.40 8.78
CA LEU A 41 -18.67 -6.28 8.69
C LEU A 41 -18.49 -6.99 10.03
N SER A 42 -18.21 -8.29 9.99
CA SER A 42 -17.94 -9.04 11.21
C SER A 42 -16.64 -8.56 11.87
N ALA A 43 -16.58 -8.62 13.20
CA ALA A 43 -15.38 -8.23 13.94
C ALA A 43 -14.16 -9.08 13.54
N GLU A 44 -14.37 -10.35 13.17
CA GLU A 44 -13.30 -11.24 12.73
C GLU A 44 -12.75 -10.83 11.36
N SER A 45 -13.63 -10.60 10.38
CA SER A 45 -13.23 -10.09 9.05
C SER A 45 -12.55 -8.72 9.16
N TRP A 46 -13.01 -7.86 10.07
CA TRP A 46 -12.38 -6.57 10.34
C TRP A 46 -10.98 -6.73 10.92
N ARG A 47 -10.80 -7.63 11.89
CA ARG A 47 -9.50 -7.92 12.47
C ARG A 47 -8.54 -8.47 11.42
N GLU A 48 -8.96 -9.44 10.62
CA GLU A 48 -8.14 -10.01 9.56
C GLU A 48 -7.74 -8.95 8.54
N ALA A 49 -8.68 -8.08 8.15
CA ALA A 49 -8.38 -6.95 7.27
C ALA A 49 -7.31 -6.01 7.85
N LEU A 50 -7.38 -5.70 9.16
CA LEU A 50 -6.38 -4.89 9.86
C LEU A 50 -5.00 -5.56 9.90
N GLU A 51 -4.95 -6.86 10.13
CA GLU A 51 -3.69 -7.63 10.11
C GLU A 51 -3.04 -7.60 8.71
N VAL A 52 -3.85 -7.67 7.65
CA VAL A 52 -3.37 -7.57 6.27
C VAL A 52 -2.82 -6.17 5.95
N VAL A 53 -3.54 -5.10 6.27
CA VAL A 53 -3.08 -3.73 5.95
C VAL A 53 -1.92 -3.28 6.83
N ALA A 54 -1.72 -3.90 8.00
CA ALA A 54 -0.56 -3.65 8.86
C ALA A 54 0.77 -4.05 8.20
N GLU A 55 0.76 -4.91 7.17
CA GLU A 55 1.94 -5.24 6.37
C GLU A 55 2.39 -4.10 5.43
N ALA A 56 1.54 -3.10 5.22
CA ALA A 56 1.83 -1.93 4.41
C ALA A 56 2.72 -0.91 5.16
N ASN A 57 3.30 0.04 4.43
CA ASN A 57 4.15 1.07 5.06
C ASN A 57 3.33 2.10 5.83
N ARG A 58 2.11 2.38 5.36
CA ARG A 58 1.12 3.23 6.01
C ARG A 58 -0.26 2.68 5.71
N PHE A 59 -1.17 2.79 6.65
CA PHE A 59 -2.57 2.41 6.46
C PHE A 59 -3.46 3.32 7.31
N GLY A 60 -4.75 3.37 6.99
CA GLY A 60 -5.73 4.12 7.74
C GLY A 60 -7.15 3.88 7.26
N LEU A 61 -8.10 4.49 7.96
CA LEU A 61 -9.52 4.46 7.64
C LEU A 61 -9.97 5.89 7.33
N LEU A 62 -10.52 6.09 6.15
CA LEU A 62 -11.20 7.33 5.77
C LEU A 62 -12.70 7.12 5.96
N ALA A 63 -13.33 7.86 6.87
CA ALA A 63 -14.77 7.87 7.04
C ALA A 63 -15.33 9.20 6.52
N THR A 64 -16.27 9.14 5.58
CA THR A 64 -17.01 10.32 5.12
C THR A 64 -18.18 10.58 6.06
N SER A 65 -18.68 11.82 6.08
CA SER A 65 -19.88 12.16 6.86
C SER A 65 -21.16 11.45 6.39
N LEU A 66 -21.12 10.80 5.23
CA LEU A 66 -22.21 10.01 4.66
C LEU A 66 -22.22 8.55 5.14
N GLY A 67 -21.24 8.15 5.94
CA GLY A 67 -21.11 6.77 6.45
C GLY A 67 -20.23 5.88 5.57
N ASP A 68 -19.76 6.37 4.43
CA ASP A 68 -18.81 5.62 3.60
C ASP A 68 -17.47 5.50 4.33
N ARG A 69 -16.99 4.27 4.45
CA ARG A 69 -15.72 3.95 5.09
C ARG A 69 -14.81 3.32 4.05
N THR A 70 -13.68 3.95 3.80
CA THR A 70 -12.66 3.42 2.90
C THR A 70 -11.41 3.10 3.70
N LEU A 71 -11.09 1.81 3.79
CA LEU A 71 -9.81 1.34 4.31
C LEU A 71 -8.75 1.53 3.24
N TRP A 72 -7.63 2.15 3.58
CA TRP A 72 -6.55 2.38 2.64
C TRP A 72 -5.21 1.92 3.20
N ALA A 73 -4.33 1.47 2.31
CA ALA A 73 -2.98 1.03 2.60
C ALA A 73 -2.02 1.52 1.50
N VAL A 74 -0.82 1.96 1.90
CA VAL A 74 0.20 2.49 0.99
C VAL A 74 1.48 1.69 1.14
N LEU A 75 1.99 1.21 0.01
CA LEU A 75 3.26 0.53 -0.12
C LEU A 75 4.21 1.43 -0.90
N ARG A 76 5.26 1.90 -0.25
CA ARG A 76 6.30 2.67 -0.95
C ARG A 76 7.13 1.73 -1.79
N ASN A 77 7.44 2.15 -3.00
CA ASN A 77 8.42 1.43 -3.80
C ASN A 77 9.78 1.64 -3.13
N THR A 78 10.27 0.64 -2.40
CA THR A 78 11.66 0.59 -1.95
C THR A 78 12.57 0.25 -3.12
N ALA A 79 12.44 0.98 -4.23
CA ALA A 79 13.61 1.27 -5.02
C ALA A 79 14.49 2.05 -4.06
N LEU A 80 15.48 1.39 -3.47
CA LEU A 80 16.61 2.07 -2.86
C LEU A 80 16.90 3.25 -3.78
N ARG A 81 16.79 4.47 -3.26
CA ARG A 81 17.51 5.58 -3.84
C ARG A 81 18.97 5.15 -3.76
N GLN A 82 19.43 4.40 -4.75
CA GLN A 82 20.81 4.33 -5.11
C GLN A 82 21.08 5.76 -5.57
N THR A 83 21.35 6.62 -4.59
CA THR A 83 22.18 7.77 -4.84
C THR A 83 23.48 7.14 -5.31
N THR A 84 23.58 6.95 -6.62
CA THR A 84 24.85 6.76 -7.27
C THR A 84 25.61 8.02 -6.96
N SER A 85 26.32 7.99 -5.82
CA SER A 85 27.45 8.84 -5.53
C SER A 85 28.52 8.48 -6.55
N GLN A 86 28.29 8.93 -7.78
CA GLN A 86 29.16 8.74 -8.93
C GLN A 86 29.39 10.12 -9.55
N ASP A 87 29.77 11.10 -8.73
CA ASP A 87 30.31 12.37 -9.22
C ASP A 87 31.36 12.96 -8.25
N ARG A 88 32.27 12.12 -7.80
CA ARG A 88 33.62 12.58 -7.45
C ARG A 88 34.63 11.72 -8.19
N ALA A 89 34.63 11.91 -9.51
CA ALA A 89 35.88 11.85 -10.26
C ALA A 89 36.78 12.96 -9.70
N ILE A 90 37.47 12.65 -8.60
CA ILE A 90 38.70 13.35 -8.24
C ILE A 90 39.67 12.93 -9.33
N SER A 91 39.73 13.76 -10.37
CA SER A 91 40.79 13.74 -11.37
C SER A 91 42.10 13.86 -10.63
N ASP A 92 42.72 12.69 -10.42
CA ASP A 92 44.14 12.55 -10.31
C ASP A 92 44.74 12.98 -11.65
N ARG A 93 45.30 14.19 -11.70
CA ARG A 93 46.26 14.55 -12.73
C ARG A 93 47.25 15.59 -12.20
N SER A 94 48.41 15.04 -11.87
CA SER A 94 49.79 15.55 -11.88
C SER A 94 50.04 17.02 -12.20
#